data_AF-A0A941Y6D9-F1
#
_entry.id   AF-A0A941Y6D9-F1
#
_cell.length_a   1.000
_cell.length_b   1.000
_cell.length_c   1.000
_cell.angle_alpha   90.00
_cell.angle_beta   90.00
_cell.angle_gamma   90.00
#
_symmetry.space_group_name_H-M   'P 1'
#
loop_
_entity.id
_entity.type
_entity.pdbx_description
1 polymer ?
#
loop_
_entity_poly.entity_id
_entity_poly.type
_entity_poly.pdbx_seq_one_letter_code
_entity_poly.pdbx_strand_id
1 'polypeptide(L)' 'MSTFKRYLRLQAMTFAFGAVGPIFLVIYFVAQPDPTIKWMYWWGLVITTVDVLAALAMTGDATPAGAAEPAE' A
#
# COMPACT_ATOMS: atom_id res chain seq x y z
N MET A 1 -23.40 -8.84 -9.69
CA MET A 1 -22.29 -8.11 -10.38
C MET A 1 -21.82 -6.82 -9.69
N SER A 2 -22.36 -6.43 -8.52
CA SER A 2 -21.92 -5.21 -7.81
C SER A 2 -20.63 -5.40 -7.00
N THR A 3 -20.48 -6.54 -6.32
CA THR A 3 -19.31 -6.85 -5.47
C THR A 3 -18.01 -6.90 -6.25
N PHE A 4 -17.99 -7.59 -7.40
CA PHE A 4 -16.83 -7.65 -8.28
C PHE A 4 -16.38 -6.27 -8.76
N LYS A 5 -17.34 -5.42 -9.18
CA LYS A 5 -17.06 -4.04 -9.60
C LYS A 5 -16.54 -3.17 -8.45
N ARG A 6 -17.02 -3.41 -7.22
CA ARG A 6 -16.56 -2.73 -6.00
C ARG A 6 -15.13 -3.13 -5.66
N TYR A 7 -14.82 -4.42 -5.73
CA TYR A 7 -13.48 -4.96 -5.52
C TYR A 7 -12.47 -4.39 -6.52
N LEU A 8 -12.81 -4.41 -7.82
CA LEU A 8 -11.95 -3.86 -8.87
C LEU A 8 -11.64 -2.37 -8.65
N ARG A 9 -12.63 -1.59 -8.17
CA ARG A 9 -12.46 -0.17 -7.88
C ARG A 9 -11.53 0.07 -6.70
N LEU A 10 -11.70 -0.69 -5.61
CA LEU A 10 -10.83 -0.63 -4.45
C LEU A 10 -9.40 -1.04 -4.82
N GLN A 11 -9.24 -2.15 -5.55
CA GLN A 11 -7.94 -2.63 -6.04
C GLN A 11 -7.24 -1.57 -6.89
N ALA A 12 -7.95 -0.93 -7.81
CA ALA A 12 -7.40 0.12 -8.66
C ALA A 12 -6.99 1.35 -7.86
N MET A 13 -7.77 1.73 -6.84
CA MET A 13 -7.41 2.82 -5.92
C MET A 13 -6.16 2.48 -5.11
N THR A 14 -6.10 1.28 -4.52
CA THR A 14 -4.92 0.80 -3.78
C THR A 14 -3.68 0.76 -4.68
N PHE A 15 -3.81 0.33 -5.94
CA PHE A 15 -2.68 0.34 -6.88
C PHE A 15 -2.24 1.76 -7.23
N ALA A 16 -3.19 2.67 -7.43
CA ALA A 16 -2.89 4.07 -7.77
C ALA A 16 -2.21 4.81 -6.62
N PHE A 17 -2.62 4.59 -5.38
CA PHE A 17 -2.01 5.23 -4.20
C PHE A 17 -0.74 4.50 -3.74
N GLY A 18 -0.75 3.17 -3.71
CA GLY A 18 0.37 2.35 -3.26
C GLY A 18 1.57 2.36 -4.21
N ALA A 19 1.35 2.58 -5.52
CA ALA A 19 2.46 2.70 -6.48
C ALA A 19 3.21 4.03 -6.39
N VAL A 20 2.66 5.06 -5.75
CA VAL A 20 3.30 6.40 -5.68
C VAL A 20 4.66 6.33 -5.00
N GLY A 21 4.75 5.61 -3.87
CA GLY A 21 6.00 5.43 -3.13
C GLY A 21 7.11 4.76 -3.97
N PRO A 22 6.86 3.57 -4.55
CA PRO A 22 7.79 2.91 -5.47
C PRO A 22 8.21 3.76 -6.66
N ILE A 23 7.28 4.50 -7.29
CA ILE A 23 7.60 5.38 -8.43
C ILE A 23 8.60 6.47 -8.02
N PHE A 24 8.40 7.10 -6.86
CA PHE A 24 9.32 8.11 -6.34
C PHE A 24 10.73 7.56 -6.12
N LEU A 25 10.82 6.35 -5.56
CA LEU A 25 12.10 5.67 -5.34
C LEU A 25 12.78 5.31 -6.67
N VAL A 26 12.05 4.78 -7.64
CA VAL A 26 12.58 4.46 -8.98
C VAL A 26 13.15 5.71 -9.65
N ILE A 27 12.40 6.82 -9.64
CA ILE A 27 12.89 8.09 -10.23
C ILE A 27 14.15 8.57 -9.51
N TYR A 28 14.17 8.52 -8.18
CA TYR A 28 15.34 8.91 -7.40
C TYR A 28 16.61 8.14 -7.80
N PHE A 29 16.51 6.81 -7.97
CA PHE A 29 17.65 5.98 -8.36
C PHE A 29 18.05 6.12 -9.83
N VAL A 30 17.10 6.34 -10.74
CA VAL A 30 17.37 6.48 -12.19
C VAL A 30 17.99 7.83 -12.53
N ALA A 31 17.56 8.91 -11.88
CA ALA A 31 18.00 10.27 -12.18
C ALA A 31 19.26 10.73 -11.41
N GLN A 32 20.04 9.79 -10.85
CA GLN A 32 21.30 10.13 -10.19
C GLN A 32 22.34 10.66 -11.20
N PRO A 33 23.15 11.68 -10.86
CA PRO A 33 23.36 12.24 -9.52
C PRO A 33 22.70 13.62 -9.34
N ASP A 34 21.40 13.76 -9.60
CA ASP A 34 20.69 15.01 -9.35
C ASP A 34 20.44 15.21 -7.83
N PRO A 35 21.01 16.24 -7.17
CA PRO A 35 20.77 16.51 -5.76
C PRO A 35 19.37 17.10 -5.49
N THR A 36 18.69 17.64 -6.49
CA THR A 36 17.37 18.28 -6.34
C THR A 36 16.26 17.28 -6.07
N ILE A 37 16.47 16.00 -6.38
CA ILE A 37 15.48 14.93 -6.21
C ILE A 37 15.65 14.12 -4.91
N LYS A 38 16.58 14.49 -4.01
CA LYS A 38 16.80 13.80 -2.72
C LYS A 38 15.56 13.71 -1.83
N TRP A 39 14.64 14.67 -1.93
CA TRP A 39 13.38 14.62 -1.19
C TRP A 39 12.50 13.44 -1.64
N MET A 40 12.58 13.02 -2.91
CA MET A 40 11.81 11.90 -3.44
C MET A 40 12.19 10.57 -2.78
N TYR A 41 13.45 10.39 -2.39
CA TYR A 41 13.89 9.22 -1.62
C TYR A 41 13.15 9.11 -0.29
N TRP A 42 13.19 10.19 0.50
CA TRP A 42 12.57 10.21 1.83
C TRP A 42 11.06 10.11 1.77
N TRP A 43 10.42 10.85 0.87
CA TRP A 43 8.97 10.77 0.68
C TRP A 43 8.53 9.43 0.09
N GLY A 44 9.28 8.88 -0.85
CA GLY A 44 9.02 7.55 -1.41
C GLY A 44 9.04 6.45 -0.35
N LEU A 45 10.01 6.48 0.57
CA LEU A 45 10.08 5.55 1.70
C LEU A 45 8.91 5.73 2.67
N VAL A 46 8.59 6.97 3.07
CA VAL A 46 7.50 7.26 4.00
C VAL A 46 6.15 6.83 3.42
N ILE A 47 5.85 7.22 2.18
CA ILE A 47 4.59 6.85 1.49
C ILE A 47 4.46 5.32 1.40
N THR A 48 5.51 4.64 0.95
CA THR A 48 5.50 3.17 0.85
C THR A 48 5.25 2.52 2.20
N THR A 49 5.92 3.01 3.25
CA THR A 49 5.78 2.45 4.61
C THR A 49 4.35 2.63 5.12
N VAL A 50 3.79 3.84 4.98
CA VAL A 50 2.41 4.13 5.40
C VAL A 50 1.40 3.30 4.62
N ASP A 51 1.59 3.13 3.31
CA ASP A 51 0.69 2.33 2.46
C ASP A 51 0.69 0.85 2.87
N VAL A 52 1.88 0.25 3.06
CA VAL A 52 2.01 -1.13 3.55
C VAL A 52 1.39 -1.30 4.93
N LEU A 53 1.64 -0.38 5.86
CA LEU A 53 1.03 -0.43 7.20
C LEU A 53 -0.49 -0.28 7.15
N ALA A 54 -1.02 0.57 6.29
CA ALA A 54 -2.45 0.71 6.08
C ALA A 54 -3.07 -0.57 5.50
N ALA A 55 -2.41 -1.19 4.52
CA ALA A 55 -2.83 -2.48 3.95
C ALA A 55 -2.84 -3.60 5.00
N LEU A 56 -1.80 -3.66 5.85
CA LEU A 56 -1.72 -4.60 6.96
C LEU A 56 -2.82 -4.35 8.00
N ALA A 57 -3.08 -3.10 8.37
CA ALA A 57 -4.16 -2.76 9.30
C ALA A 57 -5.54 -3.18 8.76
N MET A 58 -5.83 -2.85 7.50
CA MET A 58 -7.09 -3.23 6.83
C MET A 58 -7.26 -4.75 6.70
N THR A 59 -6.16 -5.50 6.57
CA THR A 59 -6.19 -6.98 6.46
C THR A 59 -6.23 -7.65 7.85
N GLY A 60 -5.59 -7.06 8.86
CA GLY A 60 -5.57 -7.57 10.23
C GLY A 60 -6.95 -7.61 10.88
N ASP A 61 -7.77 -6.59 10.64
CA ASP A 61 -9.18 -6.55 11.08
C ASP A 61 -10.08 -7.56 10.35
N ALA A 62 -9.61 -8.17 9.26
CA ALA A 62 -10.34 -9.20 8.52
C ALA A 62 -10.14 -10.62 9.08
N THR A 63 -9.46 -10.80 10.21
CA THR A 63 -9.48 -12.06 10.96
C THR A 63 -10.87 -12.22 11.59
N PRO A 64 -11.68 -13.22 11.20
CA PRO A 64 -12.92 -13.49 11.92
C PRO A 64 -12.56 -13.88 13.35
N ALA A 65 -12.93 -13.04 14.32
CA ALA A 65 -13.01 -13.45 15.72
C ALA A 65 -14.13 -14.50 15.84
N GLY A 66 -13.83 -15.76 15.48
CA GLY A 66 -14.87 -16.79 15.36
C GLY A 66 -14.39 -18.17 14.91
N ALA A 67 -13.11 -18.52 15.11
CA ALA A 67 -12.63 -19.89 14.95
C ALA A 67 -12.09 -20.47 16.28
N ALA A 68 -12.67 -20.02 17.41
CA ALA A 68 -12.59 -20.77 18.65
C ALA A 68 -13.85 -21.62 18.73
N GLU A 69 -13.71 -22.88 18.32
CA GLU A 69 -14.72 -23.93 18.44
C GLU A 69 -15.07 -24.13 19.93
N PRO A 70 -16.35 -24.13 20.34
CA PRO A 70 -16.73 -24.51 21.69
C PRO A 70 -16.57 -26.03 21.84
N ALA A 71 -15.49 -26.45 22.50
CA ALA A 71 -15.34 -27.83 22.94
C ALA A 71 -16.28 -28.07 24.13
N GLU A 72 -17.10 -29.11 23.99
CA GLU A 72 -18.07 -29.66 24.94
C GLU A 72 -17.51 -29.94 26.35
#